data_AF-A0A9C7SE95-F1
#
_entry.id   AF-A0A9C7SE95-F1
#
_cell.length_a   1.000
_cell.length_b   1.000
_cell.length_c   1.000
_cell.angle_alpha   90.00
_cell.angle_beta   90.00
_cell.angle_gamma   90.00
#
_symmetry.space_group_name_H-M   'P 1'
#
loop_
_entity.id
_entity.type
_entity.pdbx_description
1 polymer ?
#
loop_
_entity_poly.entity_id
_entity_poly.type
_entity_poly.pdbx_seq_one_letter_code
_entity_poly.pdbx_strand_id
1 'polypeptide(L)'
;RGEHDGKKDVLGIRLNWNKRYITLGPVATILGLAFKLYDPDHLIGDDESRGITLALIPTDTKGVTIGKRHNPLNVPFQNGPNSGKDVFIPVDWIIGGKSGIGQGWRMLMERLAVGRSISLPALSAGAGKLVSATTGAYSRIRHQFRIPIGHFEGVEEALSKIAGYTYIMEATRRLTCVAVDIGEKPSVLSAIAKYNLTEMMRKTINHAMDVQGGSGICLGPRNLVGNAYQGVPVGITVEGANILTRTMIVFGQGAVRCHPYLLKEMHAAQDKDNPQSSKDFDEALFGHIGWSISNMARSLVLALTDARIIAAPGSPARRYYQQISRMSACFAVAADTSAMLLGASLKRREALSGRLADALSHLYLGSAVLKYFLDSGEKKADRVLVDWSSQYCLYQVQEALLELYRNLPVKAVGWTLRLLTFPLGRRFQLPNDRLNHRVARLLQQPSEARDRLISGIFISTDPQEATGRLEDALHQLVNTADIDKRLQEALRGQLSDIATDADKINAGIEQEIITTEEGNQLLSAWAARRECIQVDSFEPAKGAIENARGKKRVKRRKRVVKSRKKAIKSKKVKS
;
A
#
# COMPACT_ATOMS: atom_id res chain seq x y z
N ARG A 1 6.70 38.41 -29.19
CA ARG A 1 6.26 37.70 -30.41
C ARG A 1 7.48 37.03 -31.07
N GLY A 2 7.31 35.95 -31.85
CA GLY A 2 8.42 35.18 -32.43
C GLY A 2 8.05 34.46 -33.72
N GLU A 3 9.00 33.73 -34.30
CA GLU A 3 8.76 32.88 -35.47
C GLU A 3 8.51 31.43 -35.01
N HIS A 4 7.48 30.79 -35.57
CA HIS A 4 7.16 29.39 -35.31
C HIS A 4 6.56 28.76 -36.57
N ASP A 5 7.08 27.61 -36.99
CA ASP A 5 6.67 26.88 -38.21
C ASP A 5 6.55 27.78 -39.46
N GLY A 6 7.54 28.67 -39.65
CA GLY A 6 7.59 29.61 -40.78
C GLY A 6 6.60 30.78 -40.70
N LYS A 7 5.75 30.85 -39.67
CA LYS A 7 4.89 32.02 -39.39
C LYS A 7 5.66 33.02 -38.55
N LYS A 8 5.78 34.25 -39.06
CA LYS A 8 6.34 35.38 -38.31
C LYS A 8 5.28 35.99 -37.39
N ASP A 9 5.76 36.64 -36.34
CA ASP A 9 4.95 37.43 -35.41
C ASP A 9 3.91 36.63 -34.58
N VAL A 10 4.20 35.36 -34.32
CA VAL A 10 3.37 34.49 -33.47
C VAL A 10 3.49 34.93 -32.01
N LEU A 11 2.33 35.08 -31.33
CA LEU A 11 2.30 35.27 -29.89
C LEU A 11 2.64 33.94 -29.21
N GLY A 12 3.66 33.95 -28.36
CA GLY A 12 4.17 32.75 -27.71
C GLY A 12 4.91 33.06 -26.43
N ILE A 13 5.34 31.99 -25.76
CA ILE A 13 5.93 31.99 -24.44
C ILE A 13 7.37 31.48 -24.57
N ARG A 14 8.32 32.18 -23.94
CA ARG A 14 9.69 31.70 -23.80
C ARG A 14 9.86 31.01 -22.44
N LEU A 15 10.30 29.76 -22.47
CA LEU A 15 10.40 28.90 -21.29
C LEU A 15 11.84 28.49 -21.00
N ASN A 16 12.16 28.49 -19.72
CA ASN A 16 13.38 27.93 -19.15
C ASN A 16 12.98 27.00 -18.00
N TRP A 17 13.48 25.77 -17.98
CA TRP A 17 13.18 24.84 -16.88
C TRP A 17 14.27 23.80 -16.65
N ASN A 18 14.24 23.27 -15.43
CA ASN A 18 14.93 22.05 -15.05
C ASN A 18 13.97 21.17 -14.23
N LYS A 19 13.69 19.96 -14.69
CA LYS A 19 12.81 19.00 -14.01
C LYS A 19 13.58 17.72 -13.71
N ARG A 20 13.25 17.12 -12.57
CA ARG A 20 13.86 15.88 -12.06
C ARG A 20 12.79 14.83 -11.79
N TYR A 21 13.22 13.57 -11.78
CA TYR A 21 12.40 12.39 -11.48
C TYR A 21 11.20 12.20 -12.40
N ILE A 22 11.33 12.53 -13.69
CA ILE A 22 10.24 12.42 -14.65
C ILE A 22 10.18 10.99 -15.19
N THR A 23 9.11 10.28 -14.83
CA THR A 23 8.78 8.96 -15.39
C THR A 23 8.59 9.10 -16.91
N LEU A 24 9.18 8.17 -17.66
CA LEU A 24 9.30 8.18 -19.13
C LEU A 24 10.09 9.36 -19.73
N GLY A 25 10.56 10.33 -18.93
CA GLY A 25 11.28 11.51 -19.40
C GLY A 25 12.44 11.25 -20.38
N PRO A 26 13.28 10.20 -20.23
CA PRO A 26 14.37 9.90 -21.16
C PRO A 26 13.93 9.53 -22.57
N VAL A 27 12.69 9.03 -22.73
CA VAL A 27 12.17 8.44 -23.98
C VAL A 27 10.85 9.09 -24.41
N ALA A 28 10.45 10.18 -23.77
CA ALA A 28 9.21 10.87 -24.09
C ALA A 28 9.28 11.49 -25.50
N THR A 29 8.16 11.51 -26.20
CA THR A 29 7.96 12.27 -27.46
C THR A 29 7.29 13.62 -27.20
N ILE A 30 6.57 13.75 -26.09
CA ILE A 30 5.86 14.95 -25.67
C ILE A 30 5.98 15.14 -24.15
N LEU A 31 6.17 16.39 -23.73
CA LEU A 31 6.26 16.79 -22.33
C LEU A 31 5.02 17.58 -21.93
N GLY A 32 4.31 17.11 -20.90
CA GLY A 32 3.36 17.95 -20.15
C GLY A 32 4.12 18.81 -19.13
N LEU A 33 4.22 20.11 -19.37
CA LEU A 33 5.00 21.02 -18.54
C LEU A 33 4.12 21.98 -17.76
N ALA A 34 4.28 21.98 -16.43
CA ALA A 34 3.75 23.01 -15.54
C ALA A 34 4.80 24.10 -15.26
N PHE A 35 4.42 25.35 -15.52
CA PHE A 35 5.24 26.54 -15.32
C PHE A 35 4.41 27.71 -14.77
N LYS A 36 5.07 28.68 -14.14
CA LYS A 36 4.45 29.96 -13.79
C LYS A 36 4.57 30.87 -15.01
N LEU A 37 3.45 31.41 -15.47
CA LEU A 37 3.42 32.32 -16.61
C LEU A 37 3.47 33.77 -16.12
N TYR A 38 4.34 34.56 -16.74
CA TYR A 38 4.43 36.01 -16.57
C TYR A 38 4.23 36.66 -17.94
N ASP A 39 3.54 37.79 -17.96
CA ASP A 39 3.24 38.62 -19.13
C ASP A 39 3.85 40.02 -18.96
N PRO A 40 5.18 40.15 -19.00
CA PRO A 40 5.89 41.42 -18.71
C PRO A 40 5.59 42.51 -19.73
N ASP A 41 5.19 42.13 -20.94
CA ASP A 41 4.88 43.04 -22.05
C ASP A 41 3.38 43.33 -22.16
N HIS A 42 2.56 42.85 -21.22
CA HIS A 42 1.10 43.01 -21.17
C HIS A 42 0.38 42.64 -22.49
N LEU A 43 0.84 41.58 -23.16
CA LEU A 43 0.31 41.15 -24.46
C LEU A 43 -0.99 40.35 -24.35
N ILE A 44 -1.31 39.84 -23.15
CA ILE A 44 -2.46 38.98 -22.89
C ILE A 44 -3.55 39.71 -22.10
N GLY A 45 -3.19 40.70 -21.27
CA GLY A 45 -4.07 41.53 -20.43
C GLY A 45 -3.28 42.38 -19.43
N ASP A 46 -3.92 42.82 -18.33
CA ASP A 46 -3.31 43.83 -17.46
C ASP A 46 -2.39 43.28 -16.35
N ASP A 47 -2.66 42.09 -15.80
CA ASP A 47 -1.80 41.50 -14.75
C ASP A 47 -0.49 40.90 -15.29
N GLU A 48 0.65 41.25 -14.69
CA GLU A 48 1.94 40.64 -15.05
C GLU A 48 2.01 39.15 -14.67
N SER A 49 1.52 38.77 -13.50
CA SER A 49 1.52 37.37 -13.04
C SER A 49 0.23 36.66 -13.43
N ARG A 50 0.34 35.64 -14.28
CA ARG A 50 -0.81 34.89 -14.81
C ARG A 50 -1.09 33.58 -14.09
N GLY A 51 -0.26 33.20 -13.11
CA GLY A 51 -0.39 31.96 -12.35
C GLY A 51 0.19 30.72 -13.04
N ILE A 52 -0.12 29.55 -12.49
CA ILE A 52 0.39 28.26 -13.00
C ILE A 52 -0.37 27.87 -14.26
N THR A 53 0.36 27.56 -15.32
CA THR A 53 -0.17 27.17 -16.64
C THR A 53 0.46 25.84 -17.07
N LEU A 54 -0.26 25.08 -17.90
CA LEU A 54 0.17 23.80 -18.44
C LEU A 54 0.27 23.89 -19.97
N ALA A 55 1.33 23.35 -20.55
CA ALA A 55 1.47 23.20 -21.99
C ALA A 55 1.96 21.79 -22.36
N LEU A 56 1.69 21.39 -23.59
CA LEU A 56 2.24 20.18 -24.21
C LEU A 56 3.36 20.60 -25.17
N ILE A 57 4.55 20.04 -24.98
CA ILE A 57 5.77 20.44 -25.70
C ILE A 57 6.41 19.21 -26.33
N PRO A 58 6.44 19.08 -27.67
CA PRO A 58 7.21 18.05 -28.37
C PRO A 58 8.68 18.08 -27.96
N THR A 59 9.29 16.92 -27.74
CA THR A 59 10.66 16.84 -27.19
C THR A 59 11.76 17.21 -28.17
N ASP A 60 11.44 17.28 -29.47
CA ASP A 60 12.28 17.77 -30.54
C ASP A 60 12.25 19.31 -30.69
N THR A 61 11.43 20.00 -29.90
CA THR A 61 11.39 21.47 -29.87
C THR A 61 12.78 22.02 -29.53
N LYS A 62 13.26 22.99 -30.33
CA LYS A 62 14.57 23.62 -30.15
C LYS A 62 14.77 24.12 -28.70
N GLY A 63 15.88 23.71 -28.10
CA GLY A 63 16.25 24.07 -26.73
C GLY A 63 15.82 23.05 -25.65
N VAL A 64 15.04 22.02 -26.01
CA VAL A 64 14.69 20.90 -25.11
C VAL A 64 15.86 19.89 -25.04
N THR A 65 16.05 19.29 -23.86
CA THR A 65 17.05 18.23 -23.64
C THR A 65 16.45 17.10 -22.81
N ILE A 66 16.53 15.87 -23.34
CA ILE A 66 16.12 14.61 -22.70
C ILE A 66 17.20 13.52 -22.89
N GLY A 67 16.93 12.30 -22.42
CA GLY A 67 17.74 11.10 -22.70
C GLY A 67 18.57 10.56 -21.52
N LYS A 68 18.94 11.40 -20.55
CA LYS A 68 19.66 10.93 -19.35
C LYS A 68 18.74 10.11 -18.45
N ARG A 69 19.26 9.04 -17.82
CA ARG A 69 18.48 8.14 -16.95
C ARG A 69 18.92 8.22 -15.48
N HIS A 70 17.96 8.10 -14.57
CA HIS A 70 18.19 7.77 -13.16
C HIS A 70 18.19 6.25 -12.94
N ASN A 71 18.69 5.79 -11.79
CA ASN A 71 18.58 4.40 -11.33
C ASN A 71 17.71 4.32 -10.06
N PRO A 72 16.38 4.15 -10.18
CA PRO A 72 15.47 4.10 -9.05
C PRO A 72 15.46 2.69 -8.43
N LEU A 73 16.41 2.42 -7.54
CA LEU A 73 16.49 1.16 -6.79
C LEU A 73 16.51 -0.10 -7.68
N ASN A 74 17.14 -0.02 -8.86
CA ASN A 74 17.16 -1.07 -9.89
C ASN A 74 15.77 -1.52 -10.40
N VAL A 75 14.70 -0.77 -10.11
CA VAL A 75 13.38 -1.07 -10.67
C VAL A 75 13.40 -0.70 -12.17
N PRO A 76 12.99 -1.61 -13.08
CA PRO A 76 13.21 -1.46 -14.51
C PRO A 76 12.16 -0.56 -15.18
N PHE A 77 12.15 0.74 -14.85
CA PHE A 77 11.33 1.73 -15.56
C PHE A 77 12.16 2.95 -16.00
N GLN A 78 11.71 3.61 -17.07
CA GLN A 78 12.35 4.82 -17.58
C GLN A 78 12.06 5.99 -16.64
N ASN A 79 13.11 6.59 -16.08
CA ASN A 79 13.02 7.79 -15.27
C ASN A 79 14.27 8.64 -15.53
N GLY A 80 14.10 9.95 -15.64
CA GLY A 80 15.24 10.84 -15.89
C GLY A 80 14.88 12.32 -15.76
N PRO A 81 15.89 13.19 -15.79
CA PRO A 81 15.68 14.62 -15.86
C PRO A 81 15.34 15.08 -17.29
N ASN A 82 14.71 16.23 -17.39
CA ASN A 82 14.65 17.00 -18.63
C ASN A 82 14.85 18.49 -18.32
N SER A 83 15.30 19.23 -19.33
CA SER A 83 15.55 20.66 -19.23
C SER A 83 15.17 21.35 -20.54
N GLY A 84 14.88 22.64 -20.44
CA GLY A 84 14.68 23.49 -21.60
C GLY A 84 15.35 24.83 -21.38
N LYS A 85 16.06 25.33 -22.40
CA LYS A 85 16.65 26.66 -22.40
C LYS A 85 16.17 27.46 -23.60
N ASP A 86 15.62 28.64 -23.33
CA ASP A 86 15.10 29.59 -24.31
C ASP A 86 14.10 28.97 -25.31
N VAL A 87 13.30 28.01 -24.84
CA VAL A 87 12.33 27.27 -25.65
C VAL A 87 11.14 28.17 -25.94
N PHE A 88 10.87 28.44 -27.21
CA PHE A 88 9.69 29.18 -27.64
C PHE A 88 8.54 28.21 -27.94
N ILE A 89 7.38 28.46 -27.35
CA ILE A 89 6.14 27.73 -27.65
C ILE A 89 5.03 28.73 -28.02
N PRO A 90 4.16 28.44 -29.00
CA PRO A 90 2.99 29.28 -29.27
C PRO A 90 1.97 29.17 -28.12
N VAL A 91 1.15 30.21 -27.93
CA VAL A 91 0.09 30.22 -26.88
C VAL A 91 -0.90 29.07 -27.07
N ASP A 92 -1.11 28.62 -28.31
CA ASP A 92 -2.04 27.52 -28.62
C ASP A 92 -1.59 26.16 -28.07
N TRP A 93 -0.31 26.01 -27.67
CA TRP A 93 0.17 24.79 -27.01
C TRP A 93 -0.22 24.71 -25.53
N ILE A 94 -0.76 25.79 -24.97
CA ILE A 94 -1.36 25.77 -23.62
C ILE A 94 -2.58 24.85 -23.65
N ILE A 95 -2.71 24.00 -22.64
CA ILE A 95 -3.88 23.13 -22.50
C ILE A 95 -5.11 24.00 -22.26
N GLY A 96 -6.04 24.00 -23.22
CA GLY A 96 -7.20 24.91 -23.24
C GLY A 96 -6.93 26.27 -23.91
N GLY A 97 -5.79 26.42 -24.59
CA GLY A 97 -5.38 27.65 -25.27
C GLY A 97 -5.28 28.84 -24.30
N LYS A 98 -5.58 30.04 -24.79
CA LYS A 98 -5.57 31.28 -23.98
C LYS A 98 -6.44 31.18 -22.72
N SER A 99 -7.58 30.48 -22.79
CA SER A 99 -8.49 30.29 -21.64
C SER A 99 -7.91 29.40 -20.52
N GLY A 100 -6.91 28.57 -20.84
CA GLY A 100 -6.21 27.70 -19.90
C GLY A 100 -5.14 28.40 -19.06
N ILE A 101 -4.84 29.66 -19.36
CA ILE A 101 -3.86 30.46 -18.61
C ILE A 101 -4.31 30.60 -17.15
N GLY A 102 -3.39 30.33 -16.21
CA GLY A 102 -3.63 30.39 -14.77
C GLY A 102 -4.48 29.25 -14.21
N GLN A 103 -5.05 28.40 -15.06
CA GLN A 103 -5.90 27.27 -14.66
C GLN A 103 -5.11 26.01 -14.28
N GLY A 104 -3.78 26.03 -14.43
CA GLY A 104 -2.92 24.87 -14.28
C GLY A 104 -2.95 24.26 -12.87
N TRP A 105 -3.09 25.07 -11.81
CA TRP A 105 -3.22 24.52 -10.45
C TRP A 105 -4.48 23.68 -10.28
N ARG A 106 -5.64 24.19 -10.76
CA ARG A 106 -6.91 23.46 -10.75
C ARG A 106 -6.78 22.15 -11.53
N MET A 107 -6.24 22.22 -12.75
CA MET A 107 -6.03 21.04 -13.60
C MET A 107 -5.15 19.98 -12.92
N LEU A 108 -4.05 20.38 -12.29
CA LEU A 108 -3.15 19.48 -11.57
C LEU A 108 -3.84 18.82 -10.38
N MET A 109 -4.60 19.57 -9.57
CA MET A 109 -5.30 19.03 -8.42
C MET A 109 -6.39 18.02 -8.81
N GLU A 110 -7.15 18.31 -9.87
CA GLU A 110 -8.18 17.41 -10.37
C GLU A 110 -7.60 16.10 -10.94
N ARG A 111 -6.55 16.18 -11.74
CA ARG A 111 -5.93 14.99 -12.35
C ARG A 111 -5.13 14.15 -11.35
N LEU A 112 -4.49 14.78 -10.37
CA LEU A 112 -3.78 14.08 -9.30
C LEU A 112 -4.74 13.25 -8.43
N ALA A 113 -5.97 13.74 -8.21
CA ALA A 113 -6.98 12.98 -7.49
C ALA A 113 -7.34 11.67 -8.21
N VAL A 114 -7.45 11.70 -9.55
CA VAL A 114 -7.76 10.51 -10.35
C VAL A 114 -6.58 9.52 -10.35
N GLY A 115 -5.35 9.99 -10.57
CA GLY A 115 -4.16 9.12 -10.55
C GLY A 115 -4.02 8.33 -9.24
N ARG A 116 -4.24 9.02 -8.11
CA ARG A 116 -4.23 8.42 -6.76
C ARG A 116 -5.34 7.40 -6.53
N SER A 117 -6.45 7.47 -7.25
CA SER A 117 -7.56 6.52 -7.13
C SER A 117 -7.29 5.20 -7.84
N ILE A 118 -6.42 5.20 -8.86
CA ILE A 118 -6.31 4.09 -9.80
C ILE A 118 -4.96 3.38 -9.65
N SER A 119 -3.86 4.04 -10.00
CA SER A 119 -2.60 3.36 -10.31
C SER A 119 -1.91 2.75 -9.09
N LEU A 120 -1.66 3.54 -8.04
CA LEU A 120 -1.00 3.06 -6.83
C LEU A 120 -1.89 2.13 -5.98
N PRO A 121 -3.20 2.39 -5.83
CA PRO A 121 -4.13 1.41 -5.26
C PRO A 121 -4.14 0.08 -6.00
N ALA A 122 -4.16 0.09 -7.35
CA ALA A 122 -4.14 -1.12 -8.16
C ALA A 122 -2.81 -1.88 -8.02
N LEU A 123 -1.68 -1.19 -8.05
CA LEU A 123 -0.37 -1.77 -7.76
C LEU A 123 -0.34 -2.47 -6.40
N SER A 124 -0.87 -1.80 -5.38
CA SER A 124 -0.90 -2.31 -4.00
C SER A 124 -1.76 -3.56 -3.87
N ALA A 125 -2.96 -3.57 -4.46
CA ALA A 125 -3.83 -4.73 -4.49
C ALA A 125 -3.18 -5.88 -5.27
N GLY A 126 -2.62 -5.61 -6.46
CA GLY A 126 -1.92 -6.62 -7.27
C GLY A 126 -0.73 -7.26 -6.55
N ALA A 127 0.08 -6.45 -5.86
CA ALA A 127 1.19 -6.95 -5.05
C ALA A 127 0.68 -7.81 -3.87
N GLY A 128 -0.39 -7.39 -3.18
CA GLY A 128 -0.99 -8.18 -2.12
C GLY A 128 -1.53 -9.53 -2.60
N LYS A 129 -2.20 -9.55 -3.75
CA LYS A 129 -2.70 -10.76 -4.41
C LYS A 129 -1.57 -11.70 -4.81
N LEU A 130 -0.51 -11.18 -5.44
CA LEU A 130 0.67 -11.97 -5.81
C LEU A 130 1.34 -12.60 -4.60
N VAL A 131 1.54 -11.84 -3.53
CA VAL A 131 2.14 -12.34 -2.28
C VAL A 131 1.21 -13.35 -1.60
N SER A 132 -0.10 -13.12 -1.61
CA SER A 132 -1.08 -14.06 -1.05
C SER A 132 -1.02 -15.42 -1.77
N ALA A 133 -0.91 -15.42 -3.11
CA ALA A 133 -0.74 -16.64 -3.90
C ALA A 133 0.60 -17.31 -3.61
N THR A 134 1.70 -16.60 -3.84
CA THR A 134 3.07 -17.14 -3.84
C THR A 134 3.56 -17.52 -2.45
N THR A 135 3.46 -16.61 -1.46
CA THR A 135 3.90 -16.88 -0.09
C THR A 135 2.95 -17.84 0.62
N GLY A 136 1.65 -17.79 0.32
CA GLY A 136 0.68 -18.78 0.77
C GLY A 136 1.06 -20.19 0.36
N ALA A 137 1.26 -20.41 -0.94
CA ALA A 137 1.72 -21.68 -1.49
C ALA A 137 3.08 -22.10 -0.92
N TYR A 138 4.07 -21.20 -0.94
CA TYR A 138 5.41 -21.47 -0.41
C TYR A 138 5.39 -21.92 1.06
N SER A 139 4.54 -21.33 1.89
CA SER A 139 4.44 -21.71 3.31
C SER A 139 3.91 -23.12 3.53
N ARG A 140 3.06 -23.62 2.62
CA ARG A 140 2.59 -25.01 2.62
C ARG A 140 3.66 -25.96 2.07
N ILE A 141 4.40 -25.53 1.06
CA ILE A 141 5.39 -26.35 0.35
C ILE A 141 6.69 -26.52 1.16
N ARG A 142 7.19 -25.44 1.77
CA ARG A 142 8.46 -25.45 2.49
C ARG A 142 8.29 -26.17 3.82
N HIS A 143 9.10 -27.21 4.05
CA HIS A 143 9.13 -27.94 5.33
C HIS A 143 10.35 -27.55 6.18
N GLN A 144 10.14 -27.36 7.47
CA GLN A 144 11.17 -27.30 8.51
C GLN A 144 10.70 -28.04 9.75
N PHE A 145 11.63 -28.67 10.47
CA PHE A 145 11.31 -29.51 11.63
C PHE A 145 10.22 -30.57 11.30
N ARG A 146 10.30 -31.12 10.08
CA ARG A 146 9.41 -32.17 9.54
C ARG A 146 7.95 -31.77 9.31
N ILE A 147 7.60 -30.49 9.39
CA ILE A 147 6.24 -30.00 9.07
C ILE A 147 6.30 -28.81 8.09
N PRO A 148 5.20 -28.52 7.36
CA PRO A 148 5.05 -27.28 6.62
C PRO A 148 5.30 -26.07 7.50
N ILE A 149 6.05 -25.08 7.01
CA ILE A 149 6.34 -23.86 7.79
C ILE A 149 5.07 -23.06 8.08
N GLY A 150 4.06 -23.16 7.21
CA GLY A 150 2.76 -22.52 7.38
C GLY A 150 1.95 -23.04 8.57
N HIS A 151 2.36 -24.13 9.21
CA HIS A 151 1.74 -24.65 10.44
C HIS A 151 2.36 -24.07 11.73
N PHE A 152 3.45 -23.28 11.63
CA PHE A 152 3.96 -22.56 12.80
C PHE A 152 3.13 -21.30 13.03
N GLU A 153 2.66 -21.10 14.26
CA GLU A 153 1.80 -19.95 14.62
C GLU A 153 2.41 -18.59 14.24
N GLY A 154 3.74 -18.43 14.37
CA GLY A 154 4.44 -17.21 13.94
C GLY A 154 4.38 -16.95 12.42
N VAL A 155 4.33 -18.01 11.60
CA VAL A 155 4.13 -17.90 10.15
C VAL A 155 2.65 -17.63 9.84
N GLU A 156 1.73 -18.29 10.55
CA GLU A 156 0.30 -18.05 10.41
C GLU A 156 -0.09 -16.60 10.72
N GLU A 157 0.52 -15.98 11.74
CA GLU A 157 0.31 -14.58 12.05
C GLU A 157 0.68 -13.68 10.85
N ALA A 158 1.82 -13.92 10.22
CA ALA A 158 2.26 -13.19 9.02
C ALA A 158 1.33 -13.43 7.82
N LEU A 159 0.94 -14.68 7.56
CA LEU A 159 0.02 -15.05 6.48
C LEU A 159 -1.38 -14.43 6.67
N SER A 160 -1.88 -14.37 7.90
CA SER A 160 -3.17 -13.76 8.21
C SER A 160 -3.20 -12.26 7.87
N LYS A 161 -2.10 -11.55 8.19
CA LYS A 161 -1.92 -10.14 7.83
C LYS A 161 -1.83 -9.95 6.32
N ILE A 162 -1.12 -10.82 5.60
CA ILE A 162 -1.03 -10.80 4.14
C ILE A 162 -2.43 -10.89 3.51
N ALA A 163 -3.22 -11.91 3.87
CA ALA A 163 -4.54 -12.12 3.29
C ALA A 163 -5.52 -11.00 3.68
N GLY A 164 -5.52 -10.63 4.96
CA GLY A 164 -6.42 -9.62 5.52
C GLY A 164 -6.19 -8.22 4.95
N TYR A 165 -4.92 -7.81 4.80
CA TYR A 165 -4.57 -6.58 4.09
C TYR A 165 -4.93 -6.66 2.61
N THR A 166 -4.67 -7.78 1.95
CA THR A 166 -5.03 -7.96 0.52
C THR A 166 -6.53 -7.78 0.28
N TYR A 167 -7.38 -8.34 1.16
CA TYR A 167 -8.83 -8.17 1.08
C TYR A 167 -9.26 -6.69 1.26
N ILE A 168 -8.66 -5.98 2.23
CA ILE A 168 -8.92 -4.54 2.44
C ILE A 168 -8.49 -3.73 1.21
N MET A 169 -7.30 -4.01 0.68
CA MET A 169 -6.75 -3.28 -0.47
C MET A 169 -7.64 -3.45 -1.70
N GLU A 170 -8.08 -4.67 -2.00
CA GLU A 170 -8.96 -4.94 -3.15
C GLU A 170 -10.34 -4.28 -2.98
N ALA A 171 -10.95 -4.43 -1.81
CA ALA A 171 -12.25 -3.83 -1.51
C ALA A 171 -12.22 -2.30 -1.67
N THR A 172 -11.17 -1.66 -1.14
CA THR A 172 -10.99 -0.20 -1.21
C THR A 172 -10.69 0.27 -2.62
N ARG A 173 -9.84 -0.46 -3.35
CA ARG A 173 -9.53 -0.17 -4.76
C ARG A 173 -10.81 -0.18 -5.59
N ARG A 174 -11.63 -1.23 -5.49
CA ARG A 174 -12.88 -1.33 -6.26
C ARG A 174 -13.86 -0.21 -5.92
N LEU A 175 -14.11 0.06 -4.63
CA LEU A 175 -15.02 1.14 -4.24
C LEU A 175 -14.55 2.51 -4.76
N THR A 176 -13.25 2.78 -4.67
CA THR A 176 -12.67 4.06 -5.11
C THR A 176 -12.70 4.19 -6.64
N CYS A 177 -12.44 3.11 -7.38
CA CYS A 177 -12.56 3.10 -8.84
C CYS A 177 -14.00 3.35 -9.28
N VAL A 178 -15.00 2.72 -8.64
CA VAL A 178 -16.42 2.94 -8.97
C VAL A 178 -16.79 4.42 -8.85
N ALA A 179 -16.30 5.13 -7.82
CA ALA A 179 -16.53 6.56 -7.69
C ALA A 179 -16.00 7.34 -8.90
N VAL A 180 -14.79 7.00 -9.38
CA VAL A 180 -14.23 7.62 -10.59
C VAL A 180 -15.05 7.27 -11.83
N ASP A 181 -15.48 6.02 -11.98
CA ASP A 181 -16.24 5.53 -13.13
C ASP A 181 -17.60 6.23 -13.27
N ILE A 182 -18.26 6.59 -12.16
CA ILE A 182 -19.51 7.35 -12.18
C ILE A 182 -19.31 8.88 -12.34
N GLY A 183 -18.07 9.33 -12.57
CA GLY A 183 -17.73 10.73 -12.84
C GLY A 183 -17.38 11.57 -11.62
N GLU A 184 -17.31 10.98 -10.42
CA GLU A 184 -16.89 11.71 -9.22
C GLU A 184 -15.40 12.07 -9.26
N LYS A 185 -15.03 13.13 -8.54
CA LYS A 185 -13.63 13.56 -8.35
C LYS A 185 -13.23 13.38 -6.88
N PRO A 186 -13.04 12.15 -6.39
CA PRO A 186 -12.98 11.85 -4.95
C PRO A 186 -11.61 12.21 -4.33
N SER A 187 -11.31 13.50 -4.19
CA SER A 187 -10.00 14.00 -3.74
C SER A 187 -9.54 13.49 -2.36
N VAL A 188 -10.46 13.35 -1.41
CA VAL A 188 -10.17 12.85 -0.05
C VAL A 188 -10.05 11.32 -0.07
N LEU A 189 -10.99 10.63 -0.70
CA LEU A 189 -10.98 9.16 -0.74
C LEU A 189 -9.79 8.63 -1.54
N SER A 190 -9.36 9.34 -2.60
CA SER A 190 -8.16 8.96 -3.35
C SER A 190 -6.89 9.12 -2.52
N ALA A 191 -6.81 10.15 -1.67
CA ALA A 191 -5.73 10.30 -0.70
C ALA A 191 -5.73 9.18 0.35
N ILE A 192 -6.91 8.81 0.87
CA ILE A 192 -7.07 7.67 1.79
C ILE A 192 -6.62 6.38 1.11
N ALA A 193 -7.12 6.10 -0.09
CA ALA A 193 -6.80 4.89 -0.84
C ALA A 193 -5.29 4.81 -1.11
N LYS A 194 -4.69 5.86 -1.68
CA LYS A 194 -3.25 5.90 -1.97
C LYS A 194 -2.42 5.68 -0.72
N TYR A 195 -2.68 6.43 0.35
CA TYR A 195 -1.91 6.33 1.60
C TYR A 195 -1.98 4.93 2.20
N ASN A 196 -3.20 4.45 2.47
CA ASN A 196 -3.39 3.22 3.22
C ASN A 196 -3.00 1.98 2.42
N LEU A 197 -3.33 1.91 1.12
CA LEU A 197 -3.06 0.72 0.32
C LEU A 197 -1.57 0.55 0.09
N THR A 198 -0.84 1.63 -0.20
CA THR A 198 0.63 1.56 -0.36
C THR A 198 1.35 1.20 0.95
N GLU A 199 0.80 1.60 2.10
CA GLU A 199 1.35 1.24 3.40
C GLU A 199 1.02 -0.23 3.78
N MET A 200 -0.18 -0.70 3.46
CA MET A 200 -0.56 -2.10 3.57
C MET A 200 0.26 -2.99 2.63
N MET A 201 0.55 -2.53 1.41
CA MET A 201 1.45 -3.20 0.47
C MET A 201 2.86 -3.34 1.07
N ARG A 202 3.42 -2.28 1.64
CA ARG A 202 4.72 -2.34 2.34
C ARG A 202 4.72 -3.42 3.42
N LYS A 203 3.71 -3.43 4.29
CA LYS A 203 3.60 -4.43 5.37
C LYS A 203 3.44 -5.85 4.82
N THR A 204 2.60 -6.02 3.80
CA THR A 204 2.34 -7.30 3.15
C THR A 204 3.60 -7.89 2.53
N ILE A 205 4.37 -7.08 1.80
CA ILE A 205 5.63 -7.52 1.20
C ILE A 205 6.69 -7.79 2.28
N ASN A 206 6.76 -7.01 3.36
CA ASN A 206 7.68 -7.30 4.46
C ASN A 206 7.36 -8.65 5.12
N HIS A 207 6.08 -8.94 5.40
CA HIS A 207 5.67 -10.26 5.89
C HIS A 207 6.01 -11.38 4.90
N ALA A 208 5.90 -11.12 3.59
CA ALA A 208 6.31 -12.06 2.55
C ALA A 208 7.81 -12.39 2.65
N MET A 209 8.64 -11.36 2.80
CA MET A 209 10.09 -11.51 2.95
C MET A 209 10.44 -12.33 4.18
N ASP A 210 9.76 -12.10 5.32
CA ASP A 210 9.98 -12.86 6.56
C ASP A 210 9.64 -14.35 6.40
N VAL A 211 8.52 -14.67 5.75
CA VAL A 211 8.08 -16.06 5.52
C VAL A 211 8.95 -16.78 4.49
N GLN A 212 9.33 -16.09 3.41
CA GLN A 212 10.19 -16.63 2.35
C GLN A 212 11.64 -16.84 2.86
N GLY A 213 12.12 -15.95 3.72
CA GLY A 213 13.47 -16.01 4.29
C GLY A 213 14.53 -15.90 3.19
N GLY A 214 15.45 -16.88 3.14
CA GLY A 214 16.54 -16.89 2.16
C GLY A 214 16.08 -16.81 0.71
N SER A 215 14.95 -17.43 0.34
CA SER A 215 14.42 -17.39 -1.04
C SER A 215 13.98 -15.99 -1.45
N GLY A 216 13.47 -15.19 -0.51
CA GLY A 216 13.10 -13.79 -0.76
C GLY A 216 14.31 -12.88 -0.97
N ILE A 217 15.45 -13.22 -0.37
CA ILE A 217 16.68 -12.41 -0.40
C ILE A 217 17.55 -12.74 -1.62
N CYS A 218 17.65 -14.02 -2.00
CA CYS A 218 18.44 -14.47 -3.14
C CYS A 218 17.76 -14.09 -4.45
N LEU A 219 18.18 -12.98 -5.06
CA LEU A 219 17.65 -12.50 -6.33
C LEU A 219 18.10 -13.39 -7.51
N GLY A 220 17.17 -13.61 -8.44
CA GLY A 220 17.36 -14.36 -9.67
C GLY A 220 16.02 -14.70 -10.30
N PRO A 221 15.98 -15.43 -11.43
CA PRO A 221 14.74 -15.81 -12.11
C PRO A 221 13.71 -16.56 -11.23
N ARG A 222 14.14 -17.26 -10.17
CA ARG A 222 13.27 -17.98 -9.22
C ARG A 222 12.73 -17.09 -8.10
N ASN A 223 13.26 -15.88 -7.93
CA ASN A 223 12.86 -15.00 -6.83
C ASN A 223 11.49 -14.35 -7.10
N LEU A 224 10.58 -14.46 -6.13
CA LEU A 224 9.18 -14.06 -6.31
C LEU A 224 8.83 -12.71 -5.68
N VAL A 225 9.61 -12.25 -4.71
CA VAL A 225 9.21 -11.14 -3.82
C VAL A 225 10.26 -10.04 -3.66
N GLY A 226 11.53 -10.32 -3.95
CA GLY A 226 12.65 -9.41 -3.70
C GLY A 226 12.59 -8.13 -4.54
N ASN A 227 12.25 -8.24 -5.83
CA ASN A 227 12.06 -7.06 -6.69
C ASN A 227 10.87 -6.21 -6.24
N ALA A 228 9.78 -6.84 -5.80
CA ALA A 228 8.63 -6.14 -5.24
C ALA A 228 9.04 -5.36 -3.98
N TYR A 229 9.81 -5.99 -3.08
CA TYR A 229 10.36 -5.35 -1.88
C TYR A 229 11.23 -4.13 -2.21
N GLN A 230 12.12 -4.24 -3.20
CA GLN A 230 12.95 -3.10 -3.65
C GLN A 230 12.11 -1.94 -4.22
N GLY A 231 10.98 -2.24 -4.86
CA GLY A 231 10.09 -1.25 -5.46
C GLY A 231 9.18 -0.50 -4.48
N VAL A 232 8.94 -1.04 -3.28
CA VAL A 232 8.01 -0.46 -2.30
C VAL A 232 8.23 1.04 -2.02
N PRO A 233 9.48 1.52 -1.83
CA PRO A 233 9.73 2.92 -1.52
C PRO A 233 9.21 3.90 -2.58
N VAL A 234 9.06 3.45 -3.83
CA VAL A 234 8.53 4.28 -4.92
C VAL A 234 7.06 4.64 -4.63
N GLY A 235 6.19 3.64 -4.40
CA GLY A 235 4.75 3.86 -4.23
C GLY A 235 4.37 4.73 -3.03
N ILE A 236 5.13 4.63 -1.93
CA ILE A 236 4.88 5.42 -0.71
C ILE A 236 5.35 6.88 -0.84
N THR A 237 6.23 7.18 -1.81
CA THR A 237 6.88 8.49 -1.97
C THR A 237 6.25 9.30 -3.10
N VAL A 238 5.96 8.67 -4.24
CA VAL A 238 5.41 9.35 -5.42
C VAL A 238 3.92 9.69 -5.23
N GLU A 239 3.41 10.57 -6.10
CA GLU A 239 2.03 11.09 -6.06
C GLU A 239 1.64 11.77 -4.74
N GLY A 240 2.64 12.26 -4.00
CA GLY A 240 2.50 12.83 -2.67
C GLY A 240 2.94 11.82 -1.62
N ALA A 241 4.02 12.16 -0.90
CA ALA A 241 4.55 11.29 0.15
C ALA A 241 3.46 10.96 1.18
N ASN A 242 3.44 9.70 1.63
CA ASN A 242 2.42 9.22 2.58
C ASN A 242 2.36 10.07 3.86
N ILE A 243 3.50 10.58 4.32
CA ILE A 243 3.59 11.47 5.50
C ILE A 243 2.72 12.71 5.32
N LEU A 244 2.85 13.43 4.20
CA LEU A 244 2.07 14.64 3.92
C LEU A 244 0.63 14.32 3.51
N THR A 245 0.41 13.19 2.83
CA THR A 245 -0.94 12.76 2.45
C THR A 245 -1.79 12.53 3.69
N ARG A 246 -1.24 11.84 4.69
CA ARG A 246 -1.87 11.59 5.99
C ARG A 246 -2.17 12.88 6.75
N THR A 247 -1.21 13.80 6.88
CA THR A 247 -1.34 14.95 7.80
C THR A 247 -2.01 16.17 7.19
N MET A 248 -1.84 16.42 5.87
CA MET A 248 -2.33 17.63 5.21
C MET A 248 -3.54 17.41 4.31
N ILE A 249 -3.60 16.29 3.57
CA ILE A 249 -4.57 16.12 2.49
C ILE A 249 -5.87 15.51 3.02
N VAL A 250 -5.80 14.37 3.70
CA VAL A 250 -6.99 13.59 4.09
C VAL A 250 -7.94 14.40 4.98
N PHE A 251 -7.48 14.86 6.15
CA PHE A 251 -8.35 15.61 7.05
C PHE A 251 -8.41 17.10 6.71
N GLY A 252 -7.28 17.74 6.38
CA GLY A 252 -7.23 19.19 6.17
C GLY A 252 -8.13 19.71 5.04
N GLN A 253 -8.19 19.00 3.90
CA GLN A 253 -9.12 19.33 2.82
C GLN A 253 -10.51 18.73 3.04
N GLY A 254 -10.60 17.54 3.65
CA GLY A 254 -11.86 16.84 3.88
C GLY A 254 -12.76 17.51 4.92
N ALA A 255 -12.19 18.06 6.00
CA ALA A 255 -12.96 18.71 7.05
C ALA A 255 -13.77 19.91 6.54
N VAL A 256 -13.19 20.71 5.63
CA VAL A 256 -13.88 21.88 5.06
C VAL A 256 -14.91 21.45 4.01
N ARG A 257 -14.60 20.48 3.16
CA ARG A 257 -15.45 20.11 2.02
C ARG A 257 -16.56 19.13 2.34
N CYS A 258 -16.37 18.27 3.33
CA CYS A 258 -17.31 17.19 3.63
C CYS A 258 -18.24 17.52 4.81
N HIS A 259 -17.95 18.58 5.57
CA HIS A 259 -18.81 18.99 6.67
C HIS A 259 -20.04 19.76 6.14
N PRO A 260 -21.28 19.42 6.56
CA PRO A 260 -22.49 20.03 6.00
C PRO A 260 -22.61 21.55 6.16
N TYR A 261 -21.93 22.12 7.16
CA TYR A 261 -22.06 23.53 7.56
C TYR A 261 -20.79 24.37 7.42
N LEU A 262 -19.58 23.78 7.52
CA LEU A 262 -18.34 24.58 7.67
C LEU A 262 -18.05 25.43 6.43
N LEU A 263 -18.26 24.88 5.22
CA LEU A 263 -18.06 25.64 3.99
C LEU A 263 -19.08 26.78 3.86
N LYS A 264 -20.33 26.55 4.30
CA LYS A 264 -21.39 27.56 4.27
C LYS A 264 -21.07 28.71 5.21
N GLU A 265 -20.65 28.41 6.44
CA GLU A 265 -20.18 29.39 7.42
C GLU A 265 -19.00 30.22 6.88
N MET A 266 -18.02 29.55 6.25
CA MET A 266 -16.86 30.24 5.68
C MET A 266 -17.25 31.17 4.52
N HIS A 267 -18.13 30.74 3.63
CA HIS A 267 -18.60 31.58 2.52
C HIS A 267 -19.41 32.77 3.03
N ALA A 268 -20.36 32.54 3.94
CA ALA A 268 -21.18 33.59 4.53
C ALA A 268 -20.32 34.62 5.28
N ALA A 269 -19.29 34.18 6.03
CA ALA A 269 -18.39 35.09 6.74
C ALA A 269 -17.44 35.89 5.82
N GLN A 270 -17.22 35.45 4.57
CA GLN A 270 -16.36 36.12 3.60
C GLN A 270 -17.12 37.13 2.72
N ASP A 271 -18.44 36.97 2.59
CA ASP A 271 -19.30 37.84 1.79
C ASP A 271 -19.75 39.08 2.60
N LYS A 272 -18.85 40.06 2.71
CA LYS A 272 -19.05 41.28 3.52
C LYS A 272 -20.02 42.29 2.90
N ASP A 273 -20.26 42.20 1.60
CA ASP A 273 -21.05 43.17 0.84
C ASP A 273 -22.51 42.75 0.66
N ASN A 274 -22.85 41.53 1.10
CA ASN A 274 -24.19 40.97 1.01
C ASN A 274 -24.95 41.11 2.34
N PRO A 275 -26.05 41.89 2.41
CA PRO A 275 -26.85 42.07 3.63
C PRO A 275 -27.46 40.76 4.18
N GLN A 276 -27.56 39.73 3.34
CA GLN A 276 -28.10 38.42 3.69
C GLN A 276 -27.05 37.51 4.36
N SER A 277 -25.75 37.85 4.27
CA SER A 277 -24.66 37.00 4.75
C SER A 277 -24.71 36.72 6.25
N SER A 278 -25.17 37.69 7.06
CA SER A 278 -25.36 37.48 8.51
C SER A 278 -26.42 36.42 8.81
N LYS A 279 -27.53 36.41 8.07
CA LYS A 279 -28.61 35.43 8.28
C LYS A 279 -28.18 34.05 7.81
N ASP A 280 -27.50 33.97 6.68
CA ASP A 280 -26.99 32.72 6.14
C ASP A 280 -25.91 32.12 7.06
N PHE A 281 -25.12 32.98 7.72
CA PHE A 281 -24.17 32.58 8.74
C PHE A 281 -24.88 32.03 9.98
N ASP A 282 -25.89 32.73 10.51
CA ASP A 282 -26.64 32.28 11.68
C ASP A 282 -27.34 30.94 11.42
N GLU A 283 -27.98 30.78 10.27
CA GLU A 283 -28.62 29.52 9.86
C GLU A 283 -27.59 28.37 9.81
N ALA A 284 -26.43 28.62 9.19
CA ALA A 284 -25.37 27.61 9.10
C ALA A 284 -24.81 27.26 10.50
N LEU A 285 -24.58 28.25 11.36
CA LEU A 285 -24.03 28.07 12.70
C LEU A 285 -24.99 27.30 13.62
N PHE A 286 -26.27 27.70 13.67
CA PHE A 286 -27.25 26.99 14.50
C PHE A 286 -27.51 25.57 13.97
N GLY A 287 -27.49 25.37 12.65
CA GLY A 287 -27.53 24.05 12.04
C GLY A 287 -26.34 23.18 12.45
N HIS A 288 -25.13 23.75 12.48
CA HIS A 288 -23.92 23.08 12.95
C HIS A 288 -24.03 22.68 14.43
N ILE A 289 -24.44 23.60 15.31
CA ILE A 289 -24.62 23.31 16.74
C ILE A 289 -25.62 22.17 16.95
N GLY A 290 -26.79 22.22 16.28
CA GLY A 290 -27.79 21.16 16.37
C GLY A 290 -27.26 19.81 15.88
N TRP A 291 -26.48 19.82 14.80
CA TRP A 291 -25.84 18.62 14.26
C TRP A 291 -24.80 18.02 15.21
N SER A 292 -23.95 18.85 15.83
CA SER A 292 -22.97 18.38 16.82
C SER A 292 -23.63 17.81 18.08
N ILE A 293 -24.69 18.45 18.61
CA ILE A 293 -25.46 17.92 19.75
C ILE A 293 -26.11 16.58 19.40
N SER A 294 -26.71 16.49 18.20
CA SER A 294 -27.32 15.24 17.70
C SER A 294 -26.29 14.11 17.61
N ASN A 295 -25.11 14.39 17.07
CA ASN A 295 -24.01 13.41 17.02
C ASN A 295 -23.50 13.03 18.40
N MET A 296 -23.42 13.97 19.35
CA MET A 296 -23.04 13.67 20.73
C MET A 296 -24.02 12.68 21.37
N ALA A 297 -25.33 12.98 21.33
CA ALA A 297 -26.36 12.10 21.84
C ALA A 297 -26.35 10.72 21.14
N ARG A 298 -26.29 10.72 19.81
CA ARG A 298 -26.23 9.50 18.99
C ARG A 298 -25.00 8.66 19.33
N SER A 299 -23.82 9.26 19.46
CA SER A 299 -22.59 8.53 19.77
C SER A 299 -22.65 7.87 21.14
N LEU A 300 -23.20 8.55 22.16
CA LEU A 300 -23.37 8.01 23.51
C LEU A 300 -24.38 6.86 23.52
N VAL A 301 -25.56 7.06 22.93
CA VAL A 301 -26.60 6.02 22.85
C VAL A 301 -26.09 4.79 22.11
N LEU A 302 -25.43 4.96 20.96
CA LEU A 302 -24.84 3.85 20.22
C LEU A 302 -23.68 3.19 20.99
N ALA A 303 -22.93 3.93 21.80
CA ALA A 303 -21.87 3.35 22.60
C ALA A 303 -22.41 2.50 23.77
N LEU A 304 -23.46 2.97 24.45
CA LEU A 304 -24.12 2.24 25.54
C LEU A 304 -24.85 0.99 25.04
N THR A 305 -25.56 1.10 23.92
CA THR A 305 -26.34 0.00 23.33
C THR A 305 -25.52 -0.94 22.43
N ASP A 306 -24.20 -0.72 22.34
CA ASP A 306 -23.32 -1.44 21.42
C ASP A 306 -23.80 -1.40 19.95
N ALA A 307 -24.44 -0.29 19.58
CA ALA A 307 -25.06 -0.04 18.29
C ALA A 307 -26.11 -1.08 17.87
N ARG A 308 -26.64 -1.90 18.79
CA ARG A 308 -27.59 -2.97 18.43
C ARG A 308 -28.92 -2.42 17.91
N ILE A 309 -29.27 -1.22 18.34
CA ILE A 309 -30.52 -0.53 17.99
C ILE A 309 -30.50 0.10 16.59
N ILE A 310 -29.32 0.26 15.96
CA ILE A 310 -29.25 0.89 14.64
C ILE A 310 -29.70 -0.09 13.55
N ALA A 311 -30.50 0.40 12.61
CA ALA A 311 -30.85 -0.36 11.43
C ALA A 311 -29.59 -0.70 10.62
N ALA A 312 -29.53 -1.93 10.13
CA ALA A 312 -28.44 -2.42 9.28
C ALA A 312 -29.00 -3.46 8.30
N PRO A 313 -28.36 -3.64 7.14
CA PRO A 313 -28.78 -4.65 6.17
C PRO A 313 -28.89 -6.05 6.79
N GLY A 314 -29.75 -6.90 6.21
CA GLY A 314 -29.91 -8.32 6.56
C GLY A 314 -28.71 -9.18 6.13
N SER A 315 -27.50 -8.75 6.48
CA SER A 315 -26.23 -9.34 6.09
C SER A 315 -25.68 -10.23 7.21
N PRO A 316 -24.95 -11.31 6.89
CA PRO A 316 -24.13 -12.00 7.88
C PRO A 316 -23.20 -11.03 8.63
N ALA A 317 -22.70 -9.98 7.97
CA ALA A 317 -21.81 -8.97 8.52
C ALA A 317 -22.54 -7.81 9.23
N ARG A 318 -23.84 -7.96 9.54
CA ARG A 318 -24.70 -6.93 10.17
C ARG A 318 -24.03 -6.20 11.33
N ARG A 319 -23.37 -6.93 12.24
CA ARG A 319 -22.71 -6.35 13.41
C ARG A 319 -21.61 -5.35 13.03
N TYR A 320 -20.89 -5.57 11.94
CA TYR A 320 -19.87 -4.63 11.47
C TYR A 320 -20.48 -3.36 10.88
N TYR A 321 -21.59 -3.46 10.13
CA TYR A 321 -22.33 -2.27 9.69
C TYR A 321 -22.75 -1.37 10.86
N GLN A 322 -23.28 -2.00 11.91
CA GLN A 322 -23.72 -1.29 13.12
C GLN A 322 -22.54 -0.65 13.86
N GLN A 323 -21.41 -1.36 14.00
CA GLN A 323 -20.22 -0.82 14.68
C GLN A 323 -19.50 0.26 13.87
N ILE A 324 -19.40 0.14 12.54
CA ILE A 324 -18.87 1.21 11.69
C ILE A 324 -19.75 2.45 11.81
N SER A 325 -21.07 2.30 11.81
CA SER A 325 -22.00 3.42 11.98
C SER A 325 -21.83 4.11 13.34
N ARG A 326 -21.62 3.34 14.41
CA ARG A 326 -21.27 3.89 15.73
C ARG A 326 -19.96 4.65 15.69
N MET A 327 -18.91 4.04 15.13
CA MET A 327 -17.59 4.66 15.07
C MET A 327 -17.56 5.90 14.18
N SER A 328 -18.41 5.96 13.16
CA SER A 328 -18.64 7.16 12.35
C SER A 328 -19.27 8.28 13.18
N ALA A 329 -20.26 8.00 14.03
CA ALA A 329 -20.82 8.99 14.96
C ALA A 329 -19.76 9.47 15.97
N CYS A 330 -18.97 8.56 16.55
CA CYS A 330 -17.86 8.93 17.44
C CYS A 330 -16.82 9.81 16.74
N PHE A 331 -16.48 9.50 15.48
CA PHE A 331 -15.56 10.28 14.68
C PHE A 331 -16.12 11.69 14.39
N ALA A 332 -17.39 11.82 14.05
CA ALA A 332 -18.03 13.12 13.82
C ALA A 332 -17.89 14.03 15.05
N VAL A 333 -18.25 13.54 16.24
CA VAL A 333 -18.08 14.30 17.49
C VAL A 333 -16.62 14.69 17.73
N ALA A 334 -15.68 13.77 17.49
CA ALA A 334 -14.26 14.03 17.65
C ALA A 334 -13.73 15.09 16.66
N ALA A 335 -14.20 15.05 15.40
CA ALA A 335 -13.84 15.99 14.35
C ALA A 335 -14.35 17.39 14.68
N ASP A 336 -15.62 17.53 15.07
CA ASP A 336 -16.24 18.82 15.43
C ASP A 336 -15.57 19.44 16.63
N THR A 337 -15.39 18.63 17.68
CA THR A 337 -14.75 19.11 18.91
C THR A 337 -13.32 19.56 18.62
N SER A 338 -12.61 18.86 17.73
CA SER A 338 -11.26 19.26 17.30
C SER A 338 -11.28 20.54 16.47
N ALA A 339 -12.23 20.69 15.55
CA ALA A 339 -12.40 21.88 14.71
C ALA A 339 -12.76 23.10 15.55
N MET A 340 -13.71 22.97 16.49
CA MET A 340 -14.12 24.02 17.41
C MET A 340 -12.97 24.44 18.33
N LEU A 341 -12.24 23.48 18.90
CA LEU A 341 -11.16 23.75 19.86
C LEU A 341 -9.93 24.41 19.21
N LEU A 342 -9.62 24.05 17.97
CA LEU A 342 -8.37 24.43 17.32
C LEU A 342 -8.55 25.45 16.19
N GLY A 343 -9.76 25.59 15.64
CA GLY A 343 -10.07 26.46 14.52
C GLY A 343 -9.10 26.27 13.35
N ALA A 344 -8.66 27.39 12.77
CA ALA A 344 -7.68 27.40 11.67
C ALA A 344 -6.32 26.75 12.03
N SER A 345 -5.98 26.63 13.33
CA SER A 345 -4.73 26.00 13.75
C SER A 345 -4.71 24.48 13.58
N LEU A 346 -5.88 23.84 13.42
CA LEU A 346 -5.99 22.39 13.24
C LEU A 346 -5.18 21.88 12.04
N LYS A 347 -5.17 22.63 10.93
CA LYS A 347 -4.38 22.31 9.74
C LYS A 347 -2.87 22.33 10.01
N ARG A 348 -2.41 23.15 10.96
CA ARG A 348 -0.99 23.23 11.37
C ARG A 348 -0.62 22.17 12.42
N ARG A 349 -1.61 21.59 13.11
CA ARG A 349 -1.41 20.54 14.12
C ARG A 349 -1.37 19.16 13.47
N GLU A 350 -0.35 18.93 12.64
CA GLU A 350 -0.22 17.73 11.77
C GLU A 350 -0.38 16.38 12.50
N ALA A 351 0.01 16.28 13.77
CA ALA A 351 -0.18 15.07 14.57
C ALA A 351 -1.66 14.80 14.91
N LEU A 352 -2.44 15.83 15.25
CA LEU A 352 -3.86 15.70 15.59
C LEU A 352 -4.70 15.47 14.33
N SER A 353 -4.46 16.26 13.28
CA SER A 353 -5.12 16.04 11.98
C SER A 353 -4.77 14.68 11.38
N GLY A 354 -3.54 14.20 11.57
CA GLY A 354 -3.15 12.85 11.18
C GLY A 354 -3.93 11.73 11.88
N ARG A 355 -4.23 11.87 13.19
CA ARG A 355 -5.04 10.87 13.91
C ARG A 355 -6.50 10.86 13.45
N LEU A 356 -7.06 12.04 13.17
CA LEU A 356 -8.38 12.14 12.54
C LEU A 356 -8.38 11.50 11.14
N ALA A 357 -7.31 11.71 10.36
CA ALA A 357 -7.15 11.07 9.06
C ALA A 357 -7.05 9.54 9.16
N ASP A 358 -6.38 8.99 10.18
CA ASP A 358 -6.30 7.55 10.40
C ASP A 358 -7.68 6.95 10.76
N ALA A 359 -8.42 7.61 11.66
CA ALA A 359 -9.78 7.20 12.03
C ALA A 359 -10.72 7.21 10.81
N LEU A 360 -10.72 8.30 10.04
CA LEU A 360 -11.51 8.42 8.82
C LEU A 360 -11.11 7.37 7.77
N SER A 361 -9.80 7.13 7.62
CA SER A 361 -9.27 6.15 6.69
C SER A 361 -9.82 4.75 6.99
N HIS A 362 -9.74 4.31 8.24
CA HIS A 362 -10.20 2.97 8.61
C HIS A 362 -11.73 2.82 8.62
N LEU A 363 -12.49 3.91 8.81
CA LEU A 363 -13.92 3.91 8.55
C LEU A 363 -14.23 3.67 7.06
N TYR A 364 -13.50 4.34 6.16
CA TYR A 364 -13.66 4.14 4.71
C TYR A 364 -13.24 2.72 4.28
N LEU A 365 -12.06 2.27 4.71
CA LEU A 365 -11.55 0.92 4.43
C LEU A 365 -12.51 -0.17 4.94
N GLY A 366 -13.02 -0.04 6.17
CA GLY A 366 -14.01 -0.96 6.74
C GLY A 366 -15.33 -0.95 5.97
N SER A 367 -15.80 0.24 5.55
CA SER A 367 -17.01 0.34 4.73
C SER A 367 -16.83 -0.31 3.36
N ALA A 368 -15.65 -0.15 2.76
CA ALA A 368 -15.29 -0.80 1.50
C ALA A 368 -15.31 -2.33 1.62
N VAL A 369 -14.76 -2.89 2.71
CA VAL A 369 -14.79 -4.34 3.01
C VAL A 369 -16.23 -4.85 3.03
N LEU A 370 -17.13 -4.16 3.73
CA LEU A 370 -18.53 -4.58 3.82
C LEU A 370 -19.26 -4.47 2.48
N LYS A 371 -19.04 -3.38 1.74
CA LYS A 371 -19.61 -3.19 0.40
C LYS A 371 -19.10 -4.25 -0.58
N TYR A 372 -17.82 -4.55 -0.56
CA TYR A 372 -17.21 -5.57 -1.41
C TYR A 372 -17.75 -6.96 -1.11
N PHE A 373 -17.96 -7.30 0.17
CA PHE A 373 -18.59 -8.55 0.57
C PHE A 373 -20.04 -8.65 0.06
N LEU A 374 -20.81 -7.57 0.20
CA LEU A 374 -22.18 -7.47 -0.32
C LEU A 374 -22.21 -7.68 -1.84
N ASP A 375 -21.37 -6.96 -2.58
CA ASP A 375 -21.30 -7.03 -4.05
C ASP A 375 -20.79 -8.39 -4.56
N SER A 376 -20.08 -9.14 -3.72
CA SER A 376 -19.58 -10.48 -4.03
C SER A 376 -20.59 -11.58 -3.71
N GLY A 377 -21.81 -11.22 -3.30
CA GLY A 377 -22.89 -12.16 -2.96
C GLY A 377 -22.76 -12.77 -1.56
N GLU A 378 -22.03 -12.13 -0.65
CA GLU A 378 -21.92 -12.50 0.77
C GLU A 378 -21.53 -13.96 1.03
N LYS A 379 -20.64 -14.50 0.19
CA LYS A 379 -20.22 -15.91 0.21
C LYS A 379 -19.63 -16.30 1.57
N LYS A 380 -20.17 -17.36 2.17
CA LYS A 380 -19.74 -17.88 3.49
C LYS A 380 -18.23 -18.15 3.57
N ALA A 381 -17.61 -18.60 2.47
CA ALA A 381 -16.18 -18.88 2.43
C ALA A 381 -15.30 -17.63 2.58
N ASP A 382 -15.79 -16.45 2.16
CA ASP A 382 -15.05 -15.19 2.26
C ASP A 382 -15.19 -14.55 3.65
N ARG A 383 -16.12 -15.06 4.47
CA ARG A 383 -16.48 -14.47 5.76
C ARG A 383 -15.29 -14.32 6.70
N VAL A 384 -14.36 -15.28 6.67
CA VAL A 384 -13.17 -15.25 7.53
C VAL A 384 -12.26 -14.05 7.22
N LEU A 385 -12.15 -13.67 5.95
CA LEU A 385 -11.41 -12.48 5.51
C LEU A 385 -12.15 -11.21 5.94
N VAL A 386 -13.47 -11.17 5.78
CA VAL A 386 -14.31 -10.04 6.21
C VAL A 386 -14.23 -9.80 7.71
N ASP A 387 -14.29 -10.86 8.51
CA ASP A 387 -14.17 -10.78 9.97
C ASP A 387 -12.81 -10.20 10.37
N TRP A 388 -11.72 -10.71 9.78
CA TRP A 388 -10.36 -10.23 10.05
C TRP A 388 -10.22 -8.75 9.68
N SER A 389 -10.61 -8.40 8.45
CA SER A 389 -10.48 -7.03 7.92
C SER A 389 -11.33 -6.03 8.69
N SER A 390 -12.55 -6.41 9.07
CA SER A 390 -13.46 -5.52 9.82
C SER A 390 -12.99 -5.33 11.26
N GLN A 391 -12.52 -6.38 11.94
CA GLN A 391 -11.93 -6.26 13.28
C GLN A 391 -10.69 -5.37 13.27
N TYR A 392 -9.80 -5.56 12.30
CA TYR A 392 -8.63 -4.72 12.12
C TYR A 392 -9.00 -3.25 11.92
N CYS A 393 -9.90 -2.93 10.99
CA CYS A 393 -10.31 -1.55 10.74
C CYS A 393 -10.94 -0.92 11.99
N LEU A 394 -11.88 -1.58 12.66
CA LEU A 394 -12.54 -1.05 13.86
C LEU A 394 -11.54 -0.81 15.02
N TYR A 395 -10.59 -1.73 15.21
CA TYR A 395 -9.50 -1.55 16.17
C TYR A 395 -8.68 -0.29 15.85
N GLN A 396 -8.32 -0.07 14.58
CA GLN A 396 -7.52 1.09 14.19
C GLN A 396 -8.28 2.41 14.35
N VAL A 397 -9.59 2.45 14.08
CA VAL A 397 -10.41 3.64 14.36
C VAL A 397 -10.41 3.92 15.88
N GLN A 398 -10.59 2.90 16.71
CA GLN A 398 -10.56 3.05 18.17
C GLN A 398 -9.23 3.64 18.66
N GLU A 399 -8.09 3.06 18.26
CA GLU A 399 -6.80 3.53 18.73
C GLU A 399 -6.52 4.96 18.23
N ALA A 400 -6.84 5.29 16.98
CA ALA A 400 -6.69 6.64 16.45
C ALA A 400 -7.49 7.69 17.24
N LEU A 401 -8.75 7.40 17.58
CA LEU A 401 -9.58 8.28 18.40
C LEU A 401 -9.08 8.41 19.84
N LEU A 402 -8.72 7.30 20.49
CA LEU A 402 -8.21 7.34 21.86
C LEU A 402 -6.87 8.09 21.96
N GLU A 403 -6.00 7.92 20.98
CA GLU A 403 -4.78 8.70 20.87
C GLU A 403 -5.04 10.18 20.63
N LEU A 404 -6.04 10.53 19.81
CA LEU A 404 -6.46 11.90 19.61
C LEU A 404 -6.86 12.52 20.95
N TYR A 405 -7.78 11.88 21.67
CA TYR A 405 -8.31 12.37 22.95
C TYR A 405 -7.22 12.60 23.99
N ARG A 406 -6.28 11.66 24.11
CA ARG A 406 -5.13 11.78 25.02
C ARG A 406 -4.27 13.01 24.73
N ASN A 407 -4.22 13.43 23.47
CA ASN A 407 -3.30 14.47 22.98
C ASN A 407 -3.98 15.80 22.63
N LEU A 408 -5.30 15.94 22.85
CA LEU A 408 -5.95 17.23 22.76
C LEU A 408 -5.30 18.22 23.74
N PRO A 409 -5.22 19.53 23.37
CA PRO A 409 -4.56 20.54 24.20
C PRO A 409 -5.29 20.74 25.52
N VAL A 410 -6.63 20.66 25.52
CA VAL A 410 -7.45 20.72 26.72
C VAL A 410 -7.76 19.31 27.19
N LYS A 411 -7.09 18.86 28.27
CA LYS A 411 -7.21 17.48 28.77
C LYS A 411 -8.63 17.11 29.18
N ALA A 412 -9.35 18.04 29.81
CA ALA A 412 -10.75 17.84 30.20
C ALA A 412 -11.62 17.45 28.99
N VAL A 413 -11.45 18.13 27.84
CA VAL A 413 -12.18 17.82 26.61
C VAL A 413 -11.87 16.39 26.13
N GLY A 414 -10.60 15.98 26.16
CA GLY A 414 -10.20 14.61 25.82
C GLY A 414 -10.83 13.55 26.73
N TRP A 415 -10.88 13.81 28.04
CA TRP A 415 -11.55 12.93 28.99
C TRP A 415 -13.06 12.83 28.74
N THR A 416 -13.73 13.96 28.50
CA THR A 416 -15.16 14.00 28.19
C THR A 416 -15.47 13.24 26.90
N LEU A 417 -14.70 13.46 25.83
CA LEU A 417 -14.86 12.72 24.57
C LEU A 417 -14.70 11.20 24.78
N ARG A 418 -13.74 10.78 25.59
CA ARG A 418 -13.53 9.37 25.92
C ARG A 418 -14.73 8.79 26.66
N LEU A 419 -15.26 9.48 27.67
CA LEU A 419 -16.44 9.03 28.42
C LEU A 419 -17.68 8.97 27.54
N LEU A 420 -17.84 9.93 26.63
CA LEU A 420 -18.99 10.01 25.72
C LEU A 420 -18.95 8.93 24.63
N THR A 421 -17.80 8.72 23.99
CA THR A 421 -17.67 7.79 22.85
C THR A 421 -17.29 6.36 23.25
N PHE A 422 -16.65 6.18 24.41
CA PHE A 422 -16.23 4.90 24.99
C PHE A 422 -16.59 4.80 26.49
N PRO A 423 -17.86 4.96 26.89
CA PRO A 423 -18.29 4.91 28.29
C PRO A 423 -17.95 3.58 28.97
N LEU A 424 -17.94 2.50 28.19
CA LEU A 424 -17.67 1.14 28.65
C LEU A 424 -16.27 0.65 28.26
N GLY A 425 -15.36 1.59 27.97
CA GLY A 425 -13.95 1.31 27.68
C GLY A 425 -13.66 0.83 26.25
N ARG A 426 -12.46 0.26 26.08
CA ARG A 426 -11.97 -0.33 24.83
C ARG A 426 -12.73 -1.63 24.55
N ARG A 427 -13.24 -1.79 23.33
CA ARG A 427 -14.05 -2.95 22.93
C ARG A 427 -13.56 -3.67 21.69
N PHE A 428 -12.91 -2.93 20.80
CA PHE A 428 -12.37 -3.53 19.59
C PHE A 428 -11.00 -4.11 19.90
N GLN A 429 -10.80 -5.35 19.47
CA GLN A 429 -9.56 -6.11 19.60
C GLN A 429 -9.05 -6.43 18.19
N LEU A 430 -7.75 -6.64 18.07
CA LEU A 430 -7.18 -7.23 16.86
C LEU A 430 -7.71 -8.65 16.65
N PRO A 431 -7.69 -9.16 15.41
CA PRO A 431 -7.98 -10.56 15.12
C PRO A 431 -7.20 -11.52 16.02
N ASN A 432 -7.92 -12.42 16.68
CA ASN A 432 -7.32 -13.41 17.58
C ASN A 432 -6.67 -14.57 16.83
N ASP A 433 -5.90 -15.39 17.55
CA ASP A 433 -5.10 -16.47 16.95
C ASP A 433 -5.96 -17.51 16.21
N ARG A 434 -7.17 -17.81 16.71
CA ARG A 434 -8.10 -18.72 16.02
C ARG A 434 -8.53 -18.18 14.66
N LEU A 435 -8.79 -16.87 14.58
CA LEU A 435 -9.13 -16.22 13.32
C LEU A 435 -7.90 -16.16 12.40
N ASN A 436 -6.73 -15.81 12.95
CA ASN A 436 -5.47 -15.79 12.20
C ASN A 436 -5.14 -17.15 11.59
N HIS A 437 -5.27 -18.24 12.35
CA HIS A 437 -5.10 -19.63 11.88
C HIS A 437 -6.02 -19.94 10.69
N ARG A 438 -7.32 -19.62 10.81
CA ARG A 438 -8.29 -19.87 9.73
C ARG A 438 -7.99 -19.05 8.46
N VAL A 439 -7.57 -17.80 8.61
CA VAL A 439 -7.17 -16.95 7.47
C VAL A 439 -5.89 -17.48 6.83
N ALA A 440 -4.88 -17.84 7.63
CA ALA A 440 -3.61 -18.37 7.12
C ALA A 440 -3.80 -19.68 6.35
N ARG A 441 -4.65 -20.58 6.87
CA ARG A 441 -4.98 -21.84 6.21
C ARG A 441 -5.63 -21.66 4.84
N LEU A 442 -6.41 -20.59 4.66
CA LEU A 442 -7.04 -20.24 3.38
C LEU A 442 -6.01 -19.99 2.28
N LEU A 443 -4.85 -19.41 2.62
CA LEU A 443 -3.76 -19.19 1.65
C LEU A 443 -2.96 -20.47 1.34
N GLN A 444 -2.97 -21.44 2.25
CA GLN A 444 -2.17 -22.66 2.19
C GLN A 444 -2.87 -23.81 1.46
N GLN A 445 -4.10 -23.60 0.96
CA GLN A 445 -4.91 -24.65 0.33
C GLN A 445 -5.66 -24.08 -0.87
N PRO A 446 -5.74 -24.83 -1.99
CA PRO A 446 -6.65 -24.50 -3.09
C PRO A 446 -8.09 -24.40 -2.56
N SER A 447 -8.74 -23.27 -2.81
CA SER A 447 -10.12 -23.04 -2.41
C SER A 447 -10.71 -21.89 -3.20
N GLU A 448 -12.01 -21.89 -3.42
CA GLU A 448 -12.63 -20.80 -4.18
C GLU A 448 -12.43 -19.41 -3.52
N ALA A 449 -12.31 -19.36 -2.19
CA ALA A 449 -12.05 -18.11 -1.47
C ALA A 449 -10.62 -17.61 -1.75
N ARG A 450 -9.64 -18.51 -1.84
CA ARG A 450 -8.28 -18.19 -2.27
C ARG A 450 -8.28 -17.68 -3.71
N ASP A 451 -8.96 -18.39 -4.61
CA ASP A 451 -9.03 -18.04 -6.03
C ASP A 451 -9.66 -16.66 -6.24
N ARG A 452 -10.74 -16.36 -5.50
CA ARG A 452 -11.35 -15.01 -5.50
C ARG A 452 -10.40 -13.95 -4.93
N LEU A 453 -9.72 -14.25 -3.83
CA LEU A 453 -8.79 -13.31 -3.20
C LEU A 453 -7.67 -12.92 -4.18
N ILE A 454 -7.11 -13.87 -4.92
CA ILE A 454 -5.99 -13.65 -5.85
C ILE A 454 -6.43 -13.32 -7.27
N SER A 455 -7.74 -13.25 -7.54
CA SER A 455 -8.28 -13.02 -8.89
C SER A 455 -7.78 -11.74 -9.56
N GLY A 456 -7.60 -11.80 -10.89
CA GLY A 456 -7.20 -10.66 -11.72
C GLY A 456 -5.69 -10.40 -11.80
N ILE A 457 -4.85 -11.26 -11.20
CA ILE A 457 -3.41 -11.29 -11.48
C ILE A 457 -3.09 -12.44 -12.44
N PHE A 458 -1.97 -12.33 -13.14
CA PHE A 458 -1.45 -13.43 -13.94
C PHE A 458 -0.77 -14.47 -13.03
N ILE A 459 -1.20 -15.72 -13.16
CA ILE A 459 -0.58 -16.90 -12.55
C ILE A 459 -0.38 -17.88 -13.68
N SER A 460 0.85 -18.34 -13.87
CA SER A 460 1.16 -19.26 -14.96
C SER A 460 0.57 -20.63 -14.68
N THR A 461 0.12 -21.31 -15.74
CA THR A 461 -0.23 -22.73 -15.68
C THR A 461 0.95 -23.64 -16.05
N ASP A 462 2.08 -23.06 -16.48
CA ASP A 462 3.28 -23.80 -16.82
C ASP A 462 4.10 -24.10 -15.55
N PRO A 463 4.30 -25.39 -15.18
CA PRO A 463 5.12 -25.78 -14.03
C PRO A 463 6.60 -25.37 -14.15
N GLN A 464 7.06 -24.98 -15.34
CA GLN A 464 8.44 -24.48 -15.53
C GLN A 464 8.60 -23.03 -15.09
N GLU A 465 7.54 -22.23 -15.15
CA GLU A 465 7.54 -20.83 -14.70
C GLU A 465 7.38 -20.71 -13.18
N ALA A 466 7.89 -19.61 -12.60
CA ALA A 466 8.03 -19.47 -11.16
C ALA A 466 6.69 -19.57 -10.38
N THR A 467 5.62 -18.97 -10.90
CA THR A 467 4.29 -19.02 -10.26
C THR A 467 3.56 -20.34 -10.53
N GLY A 468 3.64 -20.88 -11.75
CA GLY A 468 2.99 -22.15 -12.11
C GLY A 468 3.59 -23.34 -11.37
N ARG A 469 4.91 -23.35 -11.19
CA ARG A 469 5.62 -24.33 -10.36
C ARG A 469 5.11 -24.39 -8.93
N LEU A 470 4.86 -23.22 -8.32
CA LEU A 470 4.35 -23.14 -6.95
C LEU A 470 2.91 -23.66 -6.86
N GLU A 471 2.04 -23.28 -7.79
CA GLU A 471 0.66 -23.75 -7.78
C GLU A 471 0.56 -25.26 -8.04
N ASP A 472 1.33 -25.79 -9.00
CA ASP A 472 1.42 -27.22 -9.26
C ASP A 472 1.89 -28.00 -8.01
N ALA A 473 2.98 -27.56 -7.39
CA ALA A 473 3.49 -28.18 -6.16
C ALA A 473 2.48 -28.08 -4.99
N LEU A 474 1.75 -26.96 -4.87
CA LEU A 474 0.69 -26.79 -3.87
C LEU A 474 -0.42 -27.83 -4.07
N HIS A 475 -0.92 -27.99 -5.29
CA HIS A 475 -1.95 -28.98 -5.60
C HIS A 475 -1.48 -30.41 -5.32
N GLN A 476 -0.28 -30.78 -5.79
CA GLN A 476 0.28 -32.11 -5.55
C GLN A 476 0.41 -32.40 -4.05
N LEU A 477 0.98 -31.48 -3.26
CA LEU A 477 1.18 -31.69 -1.83
C LEU A 477 -0.11 -31.69 -1.00
N VAL A 478 -1.15 -30.99 -1.45
CA VAL A 478 -2.46 -31.05 -0.79
C VAL A 478 -3.14 -32.39 -1.10
N ASN A 479 -3.07 -32.85 -2.35
CA ASN A 479 -3.66 -34.12 -2.77
C ASN A 479 -2.97 -35.34 -2.14
N THR A 480 -1.65 -35.28 -1.92
CA THR A 480 -0.88 -36.38 -1.32
C THR A 480 -0.71 -36.25 0.20
N ALA A 481 -1.39 -35.32 0.86
CA ALA A 481 -1.15 -35.01 2.29
C ALA A 481 -1.44 -36.19 3.23
N ASP A 482 -2.52 -36.93 2.97
CA ASP A 482 -2.91 -38.08 3.81
C ASP A 482 -1.98 -39.29 3.58
N ILE A 483 -1.49 -39.46 2.34
CA ILE A 483 -0.49 -40.47 1.97
C ILE A 483 0.83 -40.17 2.69
N ASP A 484 1.31 -38.93 2.59
CA ASP A 484 2.53 -38.46 3.26
C ASP A 484 2.44 -38.68 4.78
N LYS A 485 1.30 -38.32 5.38
CA LYS A 485 1.07 -38.50 6.82
C LYS A 485 1.13 -39.97 7.24
N ARG A 486 0.43 -40.86 6.52
CA ARG A 486 0.46 -42.33 6.77
C ARG A 486 1.89 -42.86 6.73
N LEU A 487 2.64 -42.50 5.70
CA LEU A 487 4.04 -42.93 5.54
C LEU A 487 4.93 -42.40 6.68
N GLN A 488 4.81 -41.12 7.03
CA GLN A 488 5.59 -40.48 8.10
C GLN A 488 5.30 -41.06 9.49
N GLU A 489 4.04 -41.42 9.77
CA GLU A 489 3.62 -42.03 11.03
C GLU A 489 4.11 -43.48 11.15
N ALA A 490 4.01 -44.25 10.06
CA ALA A 490 4.41 -45.65 10.04
C ALA A 490 5.94 -45.84 10.11
N LEU A 491 6.71 -45.00 9.41
CA LEU A 491 8.18 -45.06 9.39
C LEU A 491 8.83 -44.14 10.43
N ARG A 492 8.10 -43.78 11.48
CA ARG A 492 8.56 -42.83 12.50
C ARG A 492 9.83 -43.32 13.18
N GLY A 493 10.91 -42.55 13.04
CA GLY A 493 12.22 -42.88 13.61
C GLY A 493 13.15 -43.64 12.66
N GLN A 494 12.62 -44.26 11.60
CA GLN A 494 13.41 -44.97 10.58
C GLN A 494 13.72 -44.09 9.37
N LEU A 495 12.87 -43.09 9.08
CA LEU A 495 13.02 -42.19 7.94
C LEU A 495 14.32 -41.36 7.91
N SER A 496 14.94 -41.13 9.07
CA SER A 496 16.24 -40.43 9.16
C SER A 496 17.41 -41.29 8.71
N ASP A 497 17.25 -42.62 8.73
CA ASP A 497 18.29 -43.58 8.41
C ASP A 497 18.25 -43.98 6.92
N ILE A 498 17.18 -43.60 6.22
CA ILE A 498 16.97 -43.83 4.79
C ILE A 498 17.46 -42.63 3.99
N ALA A 499 18.46 -42.87 3.12
CA ALA A 499 19.23 -41.82 2.45
C ALA A 499 18.44 -41.02 1.40
N THR A 500 17.61 -41.68 0.60
CA THR A 500 16.89 -41.01 -0.50
C THR A 500 15.37 -41.04 -0.32
N ASP A 501 14.72 -40.08 -0.96
CA ASP A 501 13.27 -39.98 -0.99
C ASP A 501 12.62 -41.18 -1.72
N ALA A 502 13.28 -41.74 -2.74
CA ALA A 502 12.83 -42.95 -3.42
C ALA A 502 12.89 -44.17 -2.50
N ASP A 503 13.97 -44.32 -1.72
CA ASP A 503 14.12 -45.44 -0.80
C ASP A 503 13.08 -45.40 0.33
N LYS A 504 12.70 -44.20 0.80
CA LYS A 504 11.62 -44.05 1.81
C LYS A 504 10.27 -44.51 1.27
N ILE A 505 10.00 -44.22 0.01
CA ILE A 505 8.76 -44.64 -0.65
C ILE A 505 8.78 -46.15 -0.88
N ASN A 506 9.89 -46.71 -1.36
CA ASN A 506 10.06 -48.16 -1.53
C ASN A 506 9.87 -48.90 -0.21
N ALA A 507 10.45 -48.43 0.89
CA ALA A 507 10.23 -49.01 2.22
C ALA A 507 8.74 -48.97 2.63
N GLY A 508 8.04 -47.89 2.29
CA GLY A 508 6.59 -47.79 2.50
C GLY A 508 5.77 -48.78 1.68
N ILE A 509 6.20 -49.07 0.45
CA ILE A 509 5.56 -50.05 -0.44
C ILE A 509 5.84 -51.47 0.04
N GLU A 510 7.09 -51.79 0.40
CA GLU A 510 7.50 -53.10 0.90
C GLU A 510 6.81 -53.48 2.20
N GLN A 511 6.53 -52.50 3.07
CA GLN A 511 5.78 -52.70 4.30
C GLN A 511 4.26 -52.61 4.11
N GLU A 512 3.77 -52.53 2.87
CA GLU A 512 2.35 -52.43 2.51
C GLU A 512 1.62 -51.22 3.16
N ILE A 513 2.37 -50.18 3.54
CA ILE A 513 1.83 -48.95 4.14
C ILE A 513 1.13 -48.10 3.07
N ILE A 514 1.72 -48.05 1.87
CA ILE A 514 1.22 -47.33 0.69
C ILE A 514 1.32 -48.21 -0.55
N THR A 515 0.44 -47.97 -1.52
CA THR A 515 0.48 -48.64 -2.83
C THR A 515 1.58 -48.05 -3.72
N THR A 516 1.97 -48.78 -4.78
CA THR A 516 2.92 -48.28 -5.79
C THR A 516 2.43 -46.99 -6.46
N GLU A 517 1.11 -46.86 -6.69
CA GLU A 517 0.54 -45.67 -7.30
C GLU A 517 0.57 -44.46 -6.35
N GLU A 518 0.19 -44.66 -5.09
CA GLU A 518 0.34 -43.65 -4.03
C GLU A 518 1.82 -43.23 -3.88
N GLY A 519 2.74 -44.19 -3.97
CA GLY A 519 4.18 -43.95 -3.95
C GLY A 519 4.66 -43.07 -5.10
N ASN A 520 4.22 -43.34 -6.34
CA ASN A 520 4.57 -42.52 -7.50
C ASN A 520 4.04 -41.08 -7.39
N GLN A 521 2.81 -40.92 -6.89
CA GLN A 521 2.24 -39.59 -6.63
C GLN A 521 3.05 -38.82 -5.58
N LEU A 522 3.43 -39.49 -4.48
CA LEU A 522 4.22 -38.87 -3.43
C LEU A 522 5.64 -38.49 -3.89
N LEU A 523 6.26 -39.33 -4.72
CA LEU A 523 7.58 -39.06 -5.30
C LEU A 523 7.53 -37.80 -6.19
N SER A 524 6.48 -37.67 -7.02
CA SER A 524 6.24 -36.48 -7.83
C SER A 524 6.07 -35.23 -6.94
N ALA A 525 5.22 -35.31 -5.92
CA ALA A 525 4.95 -34.20 -5.02
C ALA A 525 6.21 -33.74 -4.26
N TRP A 526 7.03 -34.69 -3.79
CA TRP A 526 8.30 -34.38 -3.12
C TRP A 526 9.35 -33.79 -4.08
N ALA A 527 9.38 -34.23 -5.34
CA ALA A 527 10.23 -33.64 -6.37
C ALA A 527 9.81 -32.18 -6.68
N ALA A 528 8.51 -31.93 -6.88
CA ALA A 528 7.94 -30.60 -7.08
C ALA A 528 8.23 -29.66 -5.90
N ARG A 529 8.08 -30.18 -4.66
CA ARG A 529 8.48 -29.46 -3.44
C ARG A 529 9.94 -29.06 -3.47
N ARG A 530 10.85 -30.00 -3.76
CA ARG A 530 12.30 -29.75 -3.79
C ARG A 530 12.66 -28.69 -4.82
N GLU A 531 11.99 -28.70 -5.96
CA GLU A 531 12.21 -27.76 -7.05
C GLU A 531 11.74 -26.34 -6.72
N CYS A 532 10.63 -26.20 -5.96
CA CYS A 532 10.12 -24.90 -5.49
C CYS A 532 11.02 -24.21 -4.47
N ILE A 533 11.72 -24.97 -3.61
CA ILE A 533 12.50 -24.41 -2.50
C ILE A 533 13.95 -24.07 -2.88
N GLN A 534 14.36 -24.32 -4.13
CA GLN A 534 15.69 -23.93 -4.61
C GLN A 534 15.78 -22.42 -4.82
N VAL A 535 16.99 -21.89 -4.68
CA VAL A 535 17.34 -20.51 -5.02
C VAL A 535 18.36 -20.49 -6.15
N ASP A 536 18.39 -19.42 -6.92
CA ASP A 536 19.36 -19.27 -8.00
C ASP A 536 20.80 -19.17 -7.46
N SER A 537 21.72 -19.80 -8.19
CA SER A 537 23.16 -19.70 -7.98
C SER A 537 23.83 -19.27 -9.27
N PHE A 538 24.84 -18.41 -9.17
CA PHE A 538 25.54 -17.84 -10.32
C PHE A 538 27.02 -18.19 -10.27
N GLU A 539 27.58 -18.53 -11.43
CA GLU A 539 29.01 -18.71 -11.57
C GLU A 539 29.75 -17.41 -11.21
N PRO A 540 30.85 -17.49 -10.45
CA PRO A 540 31.64 -16.31 -10.12
C PRO A 540 32.21 -15.70 -11.40
N ALA A 541 32.28 -14.36 -11.45
CA ALA A 541 33.04 -13.69 -12.50
C ALA A 541 34.47 -14.26 -12.56
N LYS A 542 35.02 -14.45 -13.76
CA LYS A 542 36.34 -15.07 -13.96
C LYS A 542 37.40 -14.43 -13.04
N GLY A 543 38.08 -15.25 -12.25
CA GLY A 543 39.10 -14.81 -11.29
C GLY A 543 38.56 -14.20 -9.99
N ALA A 544 37.24 -14.09 -9.76
CA ALA A 544 36.68 -13.50 -8.53
C ALA A 544 37.01 -14.34 -7.29
N ILE A 545 36.91 -15.67 -7.38
CA ILE A 545 37.28 -16.58 -6.29
C ILE A 545 38.78 -16.51 -6.00
N GLU A 546 39.62 -16.50 -7.05
CA GLU A 546 41.07 -16.39 -6.92
C GLU A 546 41.47 -15.05 -6.29
N ASN A 547 40.86 -13.94 -6.73
CA ASN A 547 41.07 -12.61 -6.16
C ASN A 547 40.63 -12.54 -4.68
N ALA A 548 39.51 -13.17 -4.32
CA ALA A 548 39.04 -13.26 -2.95
C ALA A 548 39.98 -14.10 -2.07
N ARG A 549 40.48 -15.23 -2.58
CA ARG A 549 41.44 -16.11 -1.91
C ARG A 549 42.85 -15.46 -1.82
N GLY A 550 43.25 -14.69 -2.84
CA GLY A 550 44.54 -14.01 -2.98
C GLY A 550 44.71 -12.80 -2.04
N LYS A 551 43.66 -11.99 -1.84
CA LYS A 551 43.72 -10.85 -0.90
C LYS A 551 43.84 -11.29 0.58
N LYS A 552 43.25 -12.44 0.97
CA LYS A 552 43.36 -12.98 2.34
C LYS A 552 44.77 -13.53 2.63
N ARG A 553 45.42 -14.21 1.67
CA ARG A 553 46.80 -14.72 1.83
C ARG A 553 47.83 -13.59 1.98
N VAL A 554 47.69 -12.49 1.22
CA VAL A 554 48.61 -11.34 1.29
C VAL A 554 48.47 -10.55 2.60
N LYS A 555 47.25 -10.31 3.10
CA LYS A 555 47.06 -9.64 4.41
C LYS A 555 47.55 -10.48 5.59
N ARG A 556 47.36 -11.80 5.56
CA ARG A 556 47.82 -12.72 6.62
C ARG A 556 49.35 -12.85 6.62
N ARG A 557 50.00 -12.97 5.45
CA ARG A 557 51.47 -12.92 5.34
C ARG A 557 52.05 -11.58 5.82
N LYS A 558 51.48 -10.43 5.42
CA LYS A 558 51.97 -9.11 5.87
C LYS A 558 51.84 -8.92 7.39
N ARG A 559 50.78 -9.41 8.03
CA ARG A 559 50.63 -9.35 9.51
C ARG A 559 51.67 -10.21 10.24
N VAL A 560 51.92 -11.43 9.77
CA VAL A 560 52.91 -12.35 10.37
C VAL A 560 54.34 -11.84 10.20
N VAL A 561 54.67 -11.22 9.06
CA VAL A 561 55.99 -10.60 8.85
C VAL A 561 56.17 -9.36 9.73
N LYS A 562 55.12 -8.54 9.92
CA LYS A 562 55.18 -7.34 10.77
C LYS A 562 55.28 -7.70 12.27
N SER A 563 54.63 -8.78 12.72
CA SER A 563 54.76 -9.27 14.10
C SER A 563 56.14 -9.88 14.38
N ARG A 564 56.69 -10.68 13.45
CA ARG A 564 58.07 -11.18 13.54
C ARG A 564 59.10 -10.04 13.56
N LYS A 565 58.97 -9.02 12.71
CA LYS A 565 59.86 -7.85 12.74
C LYS A 565 59.77 -7.05 14.05
N LYS A 566 58.58 -6.91 14.65
CA LYS A 566 58.43 -6.30 15.98
C LYS A 566 59.10 -7.12 17.09
N ALA A 567 58.91 -8.45 17.08
CA ALA A 567 59.52 -9.35 18.07
C ALA A 567 61.05 -9.40 17.98
N ILE A 568 61.62 -9.28 16.77
CA ILE A 568 63.07 -9.21 16.56
C ILE A 568 63.63 -7.86 17.02
N LYS A 569 62.92 -6.74 16.74
CA LYS A 569 63.31 -5.41 17.23
C LYS A 569 63.25 -5.32 18.76
N SER A 570 62.27 -5.94 19.42
CA SER A 570 62.18 -5.92 20.89
C SER A 570 63.26 -6.77 21.59
N LYS A 571 63.81 -7.79 20.90
CA LYS A 571 64.93 -8.58 21.44
C LYS A 571 66.29 -7.88 21.30
N LYS A 572 66.51 -7.07 20.25
CA LYS A 572 67.75 -6.31 20.04
C LYS A 572 67.90 -5.04 20.90
N VAL A 573 66.87 -4.64 21.65
CA VAL A 573 66.92 -3.48 22.57
C VAL A 573 67.10 -3.94 24.02
N LYS A 574 67.16 -5.27 24.27
CA LYS A 574 67.37 -5.87 25.59
C LYS A 574 68.64 -6.73 25.68
N SER A 575 69.54 -6.57 24.71
CA SER A 575 70.93 -7.06 24.70
C SER A 575 71.81 -5.86 24.42
#